data_AF-A0A0B7IXA0-F1
#
_entry.id   AF-A0A0B7IXA0-F1
#
_cell.length_a   1.000
_cell.length_b   1.000
_cell.length_c   1.000
_cell.angle_alpha   90.00
_cell.angle_beta   90.00
_cell.angle_gamma   90.00
#
_symmetry.space_group_name_H-M   'P 1'
#
loop_
_entity.id
_entity.type
_entity.pdbx_description
1 polymer ?
#
loop_
_entity_poly.entity_id
_entity_poly.type
_entity_poly.pdbx_seq_one_letter_code
_entity_poly.pdbx_strand_id
1 'polypeptide(L)'
;MVFIGIAPILYMQDLGVTLEYFGLYQGAMAALFSIMSFSSGYCFKKFGIRNCFYFGVIFIILFLLGNNILVVYNINNPLTITIVTLLLSLGVIYPINILWPLLLEAIPDGKASYDCYFYFG
;
A
#
# COMPACT_ATOMS: atom_id res chain seq x y z
N MET A 1 -8.00 -5.01 1.31
CA MET A 1 -7.42 -4.09 0.30
C MET A 1 -8.43 -3.51 -0.68
N VAL A 2 -9.72 -3.88 -0.58
CA VAL A 2 -10.78 -3.42 -1.49
C VAL A 2 -11.07 -1.92 -1.36
N PHE A 3 -11.09 -1.36 -0.14
CA PHE A 3 -11.44 0.05 0.08
C PHE A 3 -10.42 1.06 -0.51
N ILE A 4 -9.13 0.77 -0.41
CA ILE A 4 -8.05 1.59 -0.99
C ILE A 4 -8.06 1.51 -2.52
N GLY A 5 -8.49 0.37 -3.08
CA GLY A 5 -8.67 0.20 -4.53
C GLY A 5 -9.93 0.87 -5.07
N ILE A 6 -10.99 0.98 -4.26
CA ILE A 6 -12.26 1.63 -4.65
C ILE A 6 -12.19 3.15 -4.52
N ALA A 7 -11.42 3.70 -3.59
CA ALA A 7 -11.33 5.15 -3.41
C ALA A 7 -10.95 5.90 -4.71
N PRO A 8 -9.96 5.45 -5.50
CA PRO A 8 -9.69 6.03 -6.82
C PRO A 8 -10.84 5.87 -7.82
N ILE A 9 -11.62 4.78 -7.77
CA ILE A 9 -12.76 4.52 -8.66
C ILE A 9 -13.90 5.50 -8.38
N LEU A 10 -14.20 5.72 -7.10
CA LEU A 10 -15.22 6.67 -6.69
C LEU A 10 -14.84 8.10 -7.09
N TYR A 11 -13.57 8.46 -6.95
CA TYR A 11 -13.03 9.73 -7.46
C TYR A 11 -13.06 9.83 -8.99
N MET A 12 -12.77 8.74 -9.72
CA MET A 12 -12.83 8.71 -11.19
C MET A 12 -14.25 8.87 -11.75
N GLN A 13 -15.27 8.37 -11.06
CA GLN A 13 -16.67 8.55 -11.46
C GLN A 13 -17.12 10.02 -11.32
N ASP A 14 -16.68 10.72 -10.28
CA ASP A 14 -16.93 12.16 -10.13
C ASP A 14 -16.07 13.02 -11.10
N LEU A 15 -14.94 12.48 -11.58
CA LEU A 15 -13.95 13.23 -12.39
C LEU A 15 -13.97 12.98 -13.90
N GLY A 16 -14.76 12.02 -14.38
CA GLY A 16 -14.89 11.75 -15.82
C GLY A 16 -13.62 11.24 -16.51
N VAL A 17 -12.67 10.67 -15.75
CA VAL A 17 -11.38 10.18 -16.29
C VAL A 17 -11.55 8.76 -16.85
N THR A 18 -10.91 8.49 -17.99
CA THR A 18 -10.99 7.22 -18.73
C THR A 18 -10.48 6.03 -17.90
N LEU A 19 -11.27 4.95 -17.87
CA LEU A 19 -11.03 3.69 -17.14
C LEU A 19 -9.65 3.04 -17.43
N GLU A 20 -9.04 3.34 -18.58
CA GLU A 20 -7.73 2.82 -18.99
C GLU A 20 -6.60 3.22 -18.02
N TYR A 21 -6.67 4.43 -17.45
CA TYR A 21 -5.69 4.90 -16.48
C TYR A 21 -5.77 4.13 -15.15
N PHE A 22 -6.96 3.65 -14.77
CA PHE A 22 -7.15 2.90 -13.54
C PHE A 22 -6.35 1.59 -13.51
N GLY A 23 -6.39 0.84 -14.62
CA GLY A 23 -5.61 -0.39 -14.76
C GLY A 23 -4.10 -0.13 -14.70
N LEU A 24 -3.66 0.97 -15.31
CA LEU A 24 -2.26 1.39 -15.27
C LEU A 24 -1.81 1.79 -13.86
N TYR A 25 -2.69 2.42 -13.08
CA TYR A 25 -2.42 2.79 -11.68
C TYR A 25 -2.38 1.58 -10.74
N GLN A 26 -3.35 0.68 -10.85
CA GLN A 26 -3.33 -0.57 -10.07
C GLN A 26 -2.13 -1.45 -10.45
N GLY A 27 -1.80 -1.53 -11.74
CA GLY A 27 -0.62 -2.23 -12.23
C GLY A 27 0.68 -1.62 -11.71
N ALA A 28 0.83 -0.29 -11.72
CA ALA A 28 2.01 0.39 -11.18
C ALA A 28 2.13 0.19 -9.66
N MET A 29 1.03 0.24 -8.92
CA MET A 29 0.99 -0.08 -7.49
C MET A 29 1.43 -1.53 -7.23
N ALA A 30 0.91 -2.48 -7.99
CA ALA A 30 1.27 -3.89 -7.87
C ALA A 30 2.73 -4.17 -8.24
N ALA A 31 3.25 -3.51 -9.29
CA ALA A 31 4.65 -3.62 -9.70
C ALA A 31 5.59 -3.07 -8.62
N LEU A 32 5.30 -1.88 -8.09
CA LEU A 32 6.06 -1.30 -6.96
C LEU A 32 5.97 -2.17 -5.72
N PHE A 33 4.79 -2.70 -5.42
CA PHE A 33 4.58 -3.62 -4.31
C PHE A 33 5.44 -4.88 -4.46
N SER A 34 5.45 -5.50 -5.63
CA SER A 34 6.22 -6.71 -5.92
C SER A 34 7.74 -6.47 -5.82
N ILE A 35 8.24 -5.41 -6.46
CA ILE A 35 9.68 -5.04 -6.42
C ILE A 35 10.12 -4.79 -4.98
N MET A 36 9.34 -4.01 -4.24
CA MET A 36 9.72 -3.63 -2.89
C MET A 36 9.55 -4.77 -1.89
N SER A 37 8.56 -5.64 -2.08
CA SER A 37 8.41 -6.85 -1.26
C SER A 37 9.61 -7.78 -1.46
N PHE A 38 10.09 -7.95 -2.69
CA PHE A 38 11.31 -8.72 -2.98
C PHE A 38 12.56 -8.09 -2.34
N SER A 39 12.67 -6.75 -2.39
CA SER A 39 13.78 -5.99 -1.80
C SER A 39 13.70 -5.91 -0.26
N SER A 40 12.51 -6.07 0.32
CA SER A 40 12.26 -5.87 1.76
C SER A 40 13.09 -6.80 2.64
N GLY A 41 13.26 -8.07 2.25
CA GLY A 41 14.08 -9.04 2.97
C GLY A 41 15.56 -8.62 3.05
N TYR A 42 16.09 -8.04 1.98
CA TYR A 42 17.44 -7.48 1.97
C TYR A 42 17.53 -6.20 2.83
N CYS A 43 16.55 -5.32 2.74
CA CYS A 43 16.44 -4.11 3.57
C CYS A 43 16.40 -4.45 5.06
N PHE A 44 15.64 -5.45 5.49
CA PHE A 44 15.55 -5.85 6.89
C PHE A 44 16.89 -6.33 7.43
N LYS A 45 17.66 -7.08 6.64
CA LYS A 45 18.99 -7.59 7.03
C LYS A 45 20.03 -6.47 7.11
N LYS A 46 19.93 -5.44 6.26
CA LYS A 46 20.92 -4.35 6.18
C LYS A 46 20.62 -3.17 7.11
N PHE A 47 19.36 -2.76 7.22
CA PHE A 47 18.94 -1.57 7.98
C PHE A 47 18.28 -1.88 9.32
N GLY A 48 17.91 -3.15 9.55
CA GLY A 48 17.18 -3.57 10.74
C GLY A 48 15.67 -3.34 10.62
N ILE A 49 14.91 -4.27 11.21
CA ILE A 49 13.45 -4.33 11.17
C ILE A 49 12.80 -3.02 11.68
N ARG A 50 13.30 -2.47 12.80
CA ARG A 50 12.79 -1.23 13.40
C ARG A 50 12.88 -0.03 12.46
N ASN A 51 13.99 0.14 11.76
CA ASN A 51 14.19 1.27 10.86
C ASN A 51 13.30 1.18 9.62
N CYS A 52 13.13 -0.03 9.07
CA CYS A 52 12.18 -0.26 7.97
C CYS A 52 10.73 -0.02 8.39
N PHE A 53 10.36 -0.37 9.63
CA PHE A 53 9.04 -0.06 10.17
C PHE A 53 8.81 1.45 10.26
N TYR A 54 9.74 2.20 10.87
CA TYR A 54 9.64 3.67 10.93
C TYR A 54 9.60 4.31 9.54
N PHE A 55 10.40 3.81 8.60
CA PHE A 55 10.36 4.26 7.22
C PHE A 55 8.95 4.07 6.61
N GLY A 56 8.35 2.90 6.75
CA GLY A 56 6.98 2.64 6.30
C GLY A 56 5.96 3.60 6.93
N VAL A 57 6.04 3.80 8.25
CA VAL A 57 5.14 4.71 8.99
C VAL A 57 5.28 6.16 8.50
N ILE A 58 6.50 6.64 8.24
CA ILE A 58 6.74 7.99 7.69
C ILE A 58 6.07 8.14 6.33
N PHE A 59 6.15 7.14 5.45
CA PHE A 59 5.50 7.18 4.14
C PHE A 59 3.97 7.16 4.25
N ILE A 60 3.40 6.45 5.22
CA ILE A 60 1.95 6.51 5.51
C ILE A 60 1.54 7.91 5.98
N ILE A 61 2.33 8.54 6.84
CA ILE A 61 2.06 9.92 7.30
C ILE A 61 2.13 10.90 6.13
N LEU A 62 3.14 10.77 5.27
CA LEU A 62 3.27 11.58 4.05
C LEU A 62 2.09 11.38 3.09
N PHE A 63 1.62 10.14 2.94
CA PHE A 63 0.41 9.85 2.18
C PHE A 63 -0.81 10.57 2.76
N LEU A 64 -1.03 10.49 4.08
CA LEU A 64 -2.15 11.17 4.73
C LEU A 64 -2.09 12.68 4.53
N LEU A 65 -0.91 13.29 4.67
CA LEU A 65 -0.72 14.71 4.40
C LEU A 65 -1.01 15.07 2.93
N GLY A 66 -0.45 14.30 1.99
CA GLY A 66 -0.68 14.49 0.56
C GLY A 66 -2.14 14.35 0.17
N ASN A 67 -2.83 13.37 0.74
CA ASN A 67 -4.26 13.14 0.51
C ASN A 67 -5.11 14.30 1.07
N ASN A 68 -4.80 14.79 2.27
CA ASN A 68 -5.49 15.97 2.83
C ASN A 68 -5.28 17.21 1.96
N ILE A 69 -4.08 17.43 1.43
CA ILE A 69 -3.79 18.54 0.50
C ILE A 69 -4.61 18.40 -0.78
N LEU A 70 -4.66 17.21 -1.39
CA LEU A 70 -5.47 16.96 -2.59
C LEU A 70 -6.94 17.31 -2.35
N VAL A 71 -7.49 16.92 -1.20
CA VAL A 71 -8.88 17.20 -0.81
C VAL A 71 -9.11 18.69 -0.57
N VAL A 72 -8.24 19.35 0.20
CA VAL A 72 -8.38 20.78 0.55
C VAL A 72 -8.25 21.67 -0.68
N TYR A 73 -7.32 21.37 -1.59
CA TYR A 73 -7.11 22.14 -2.82
C TYR A 73 -7.98 21.68 -4.00
N ASN A 74 -8.85 20.69 -3.79
CA ASN A 74 -9.70 20.08 -4.81
C ASN A 74 -8.89 19.71 -6.08
N ILE A 75 -7.66 19.18 -5.88
CA ILE A 75 -6.77 18.84 -6.98
C ILE A 75 -7.23 17.52 -7.57
N ASN A 76 -7.76 17.64 -8.76
CA ASN A 76 -8.45 16.60 -9.50
C ASN A 76 -7.57 16.00 -10.60
N ASN A 77 -6.25 16.18 -10.49
CA ASN A 77 -5.30 15.64 -11.46
C ASN A 77 -5.02 14.16 -11.15
N PRO A 78 -5.35 13.24 -12.07
CA PRO A 78 -5.24 11.80 -11.84
C PRO A 78 -3.80 11.32 -11.63
N LEU A 79 -2.79 12.01 -12.20
CA LEU A 79 -1.38 11.70 -11.96
C LEU A 79 -0.97 12.05 -10.53
N THR A 80 -1.43 13.19 -10.01
CA THR A 80 -1.10 13.63 -8.64
C THR A 80 -1.72 12.70 -7.62
N ILE A 81 -2.98 12.29 -7.82
CA ILE A 81 -3.65 11.30 -6.99
C ILE A 81 -2.83 10.00 -6.99
N THR A 82 -2.43 9.51 -8.16
CA THR A 82 -1.64 8.29 -8.30
C THR A 82 -0.32 8.36 -7.54
N ILE A 83 0.44 9.45 -7.67
CA ILE A 83 1.71 9.64 -6.95
C ILE A 83 1.48 9.56 -5.44
N VAL A 84 0.42 10.19 -4.94
CA VAL A 84 0.05 10.11 -3.53
C VAL A 84 -0.30 8.67 -3.14
N THR A 85 -1.12 7.96 -3.92
CA THR A 85 -1.47 6.56 -3.64
C THR A 85 -0.27 5.60 -3.72
N LEU A 86 0.73 5.89 -4.55
CA LEU A 86 1.99 5.13 -4.59
C LEU A 86 2.78 5.24 -3.28
N LEU A 87 2.75 6.40 -2.62
CA LEU A 87 3.37 6.59 -1.29
C LEU A 87 2.72 5.69 -0.24
N LEU A 88 1.41 5.46 -0.33
CA LEU A 88 0.71 4.51 0.53
C LEU A 88 1.23 3.09 0.31
N SER A 89 1.35 2.66 -0.96
CA SER A 89 1.88 1.32 -1.28
C SER A 89 3.27 1.12 -0.65
N LEU A 90 4.17 2.09 -0.81
CA LEU A 90 5.51 2.06 -0.20
C LEU A 90 5.47 2.04 1.34
N GLY A 91 4.57 2.81 1.94
CA GLY A 91 4.44 2.90 3.39
C GLY A 91 3.90 1.64 4.06
N VAL A 92 3.06 0.88 3.36
CA VAL A 92 2.35 -0.27 3.91
C VAL A 92 3.13 -1.59 3.76
N ILE A 93 4.02 -1.72 2.76
CA ILE A 93 4.79 -2.94 2.49
C ILE A 93 5.64 -3.40 3.69
N TYR A 94 6.43 -2.49 4.25
CA TYR A 94 7.31 -2.82 5.37
C TYR A 94 6.55 -3.24 6.63
N PRO A 95 5.56 -2.48 7.13
CA PRO A 95 4.78 -2.92 8.27
C PRO A 95 4.07 -4.25 8.00
N ILE A 96 3.48 -4.49 6.82
CA ILE A 96 2.86 -5.80 6.52
C ILE A 96 3.89 -6.93 6.58
N ASN A 97 5.05 -6.78 5.92
CA ASN A 97 6.07 -7.83 5.88
C ASN A 97 6.71 -8.12 7.24
N ILE A 98 6.61 -7.19 8.20
CA ILE A 98 7.08 -7.37 9.59
C ILE A 98 5.95 -7.92 10.47
N LEU A 99 4.74 -7.36 10.37
CA LEU A 99 3.62 -7.71 11.22
C LEU A 99 3.10 -9.12 10.91
N TRP A 100 3.15 -9.53 9.64
CA TRP A 100 2.69 -10.85 9.19
C TRP A 100 3.40 -12.03 9.89
N PRO A 101 4.75 -12.15 9.85
CA PRO A 101 5.43 -13.22 10.57
C PRO A 101 5.23 -13.13 12.08
N LEU A 102 5.14 -11.91 12.63
CA LEU A 102 4.94 -11.70 14.07
C LEU A 102 3.54 -12.15 14.53
N LEU A 103 2.52 -11.97 13.67
CA LEU A 103 1.16 -12.47 13.88
C LEU A 103 1.14 -14.01 13.85
N LEU A 104 1.86 -14.61 12.91
CA LEU A 104 1.98 -16.07 12.79
C LEU A 104 2.77 -16.69 13.95
N GLU A 105 3.73 -15.97 14.54
CA GLU A 105 4.46 -16.41 15.74
C GLU A 105 3.63 -16.25 17.03
N ALA A 106 2.81 -15.20 17.14
CA ALA A 106 1.94 -14.97 18.29
C ALA A 106 0.80 -15.99 18.41
N ILE A 107 0.49 -16.73 17.33
CA ILE A 107 -0.60 -17.71 17.29
C ILE A 107 -0.01 -19.12 17.02
N PRO A 108 0.33 -19.88 18.06
CA PRO A 108 1.02 -21.17 17.91
C PRO A 108 0.18 -22.28 17.23
N ASP A 109 -1.15 -22.15 17.13
CA ASP A 109 -2.06 -23.27 16.80
C ASP A 109 -2.86 -23.12 15.48
N GLY A 110 -2.71 -22.02 14.73
CA GLY A 110 -3.61 -21.67 13.61
C GLY A 110 -2.98 -21.42 12.24
N LYS A 111 -1.66 -21.60 12.08
CA LYS A 111 -0.89 -21.17 10.90
C LYS A 111 -1.49 -21.61 9.55
N ALA A 112 -2.02 -22.83 9.46
CA ALA A 112 -2.56 -23.38 8.21
C ALA A 112 -3.95 -22.84 7.83
N SER A 113 -4.77 -22.46 8.81
CA SER A 113 -6.17 -22.05 8.57
C SER A 113 -6.29 -20.64 7.99
N TYR A 114 -5.34 -19.75 8.28
CA TYR A 114 -5.38 -18.37 7.83
C TYR A 114 -4.65 -18.12 6.50
N ASP A 115 -3.60 -18.88 6.18
CA ASP A 115 -3.06 -18.90 4.81
C ASP A 115 -4.17 -19.29 3.81
N CYS A 116 -5.00 -20.27 4.15
CA CYS A 116 -6.14 -20.66 3.33
C CYS A 116 -7.19 -19.54 3.19
N TYR A 117 -7.46 -18.77 4.25
CA TYR A 117 -8.46 -17.68 4.21
C TYR A 117 -7.96 -16.43 3.47
N PHE A 118 -6.65 -16.17 3.47
CA PHE A 118 -6.05 -15.01 2.79
C PHE A 118 -5.82 -15.25 1.28
N TYR A 119 -5.62 -16.51 0.87
CA TYR A 119 -5.54 -16.88 -0.55
C TYR A 119 -6.91 -16.95 -1.24
N PHE A 120 -8.01 -17.04 -0.48
CA PHE A 120 -9.38 -17.22 -1.01
C PHE A 120 -10.32 -16.01 -0.78
N GLY A 121 -9.84 -14.89 -0.24
CA GLY A 121 -10.63 -13.66 0.01
C GLY A 121 -10.09 -12.42 -0.69
#